data_AF-A0A916R6X7-F1
#
_entry.id   AF-A0A916R6X7-F1
#
_cell.length_a   1.000
_cell.length_b   1.000
_cell.length_c   1.000
_cell.angle_alpha   90.00
_cell.angle_beta   90.00
_cell.angle_gamma   90.00
#
_symmetry.space_group_name_H-M   'P 1'
#
loop_
_entity.id
_entity.type
_entity.pdbx_description
1 polymer ?
#
loop_
_entity_poly.entity_id
_entity_poly.type
_entity_poly.pdbx_seq_one_letter_code
_entity_poly.pdbx_strand_id
1 'polypeptide(L)'
;MSSTTLSGPAPRFRLPGFWTCVTIAIAAILAIFLILPITSVFVISFFDARTGEFGLSNYVQVLTRRFYTTALWNTVIIGTLSMIGASLIGIPLAFCTSRFRIKGRAIVATFAVLVLVSPPFIGAYAWIMLFGANGAVTNFFGNFGIQIPSVYGIPGIVAVFSLKFFPYIYLMTESALSTINKSYEDAAENLGCNAFQRFYKVTLPLVFPAVSTGAIICFVLAIADFGTPAILGRGVQTLSTIAYAQYTSEMGGTPTMAVTISMLMIAISMAALLLQRHIMSTRRYASALTNLPVKKSLPMGRSVLVHAFCYGVVFLAMLPSFTVLYTSFLATSGPVFSGGFGLDSYARILRDSPQAIMNSFTFALIAVAAISIASGLISFIVVRRDNAVSGTLDLLLMVPYLIPGIVMAIGFVATFRHPPFDITGTALIIILILFIRRLPYGVRSTTSILRQIKPSIEEAAVNLGASPAKTFATVTVPLMMPGLIVGAMMSFITAINELSSTLILYTARTITMPVLIYVQVINGEFGTAAALSSLLMVSTGICVFIVFWLSDRKEAAFV
;
A
#
# COMPACT_ATOMS: atom_id res chain seq x y z
N MET A 1 36.12 -47.09 -54.57
CA MET A 1 36.53 -47.04 -53.16
C MET A 1 37.16 -45.69 -52.86
N SER A 2 36.43 -44.78 -52.22
CA SER A 2 36.95 -43.79 -51.25
C SER A 2 35.77 -42.94 -50.77
N SER A 3 35.21 -43.31 -49.62
CA SER A 3 34.15 -42.59 -48.92
C SER A 3 34.74 -41.43 -48.12
N THR A 4 34.42 -40.19 -48.48
CA THR A 4 34.65 -39.01 -47.64
C THR A 4 33.40 -38.72 -46.83
N THR A 5 33.38 -39.19 -45.59
CA THR A 5 32.39 -38.84 -44.57
C THR A 5 32.67 -37.43 -44.05
N LEU A 6 31.86 -36.45 -44.45
CA LEU A 6 31.83 -35.14 -43.82
C LEU A 6 31.07 -35.25 -42.49
N SER A 7 31.81 -35.23 -41.39
CA SER A 7 31.28 -35.11 -40.03
C SER A 7 30.48 -33.80 -39.89
N GLY A 8 29.19 -33.90 -39.58
CA GLY A 8 28.37 -32.74 -39.22
C GLY A 8 28.93 -32.02 -37.99
N PRO A 9 28.76 -30.68 -37.88
CA PRO A 9 29.30 -29.95 -36.75
C PRO A 9 28.60 -30.37 -35.45
N ALA A 10 29.39 -30.67 -34.42
CA ALA A 10 28.91 -30.96 -33.06
C ALA A 10 27.99 -29.83 -32.53
N PRO A 11 27.02 -30.15 -31.64
CA PRO A 11 26.11 -29.16 -31.10
C PRO A 11 26.90 -28.13 -30.28
N ARG A 12 27.12 -26.95 -30.88
CA ARG A 12 27.66 -25.80 -30.14
C ARG A 12 26.63 -25.43 -29.06
N PHE A 13 27.02 -25.53 -27.79
CA PHE A 13 26.30 -24.91 -26.68
C PHE A 13 26.10 -23.42 -27.02
N ARG A 14 24.90 -23.06 -27.51
CA ARG A 14 24.55 -21.65 -27.74
C ARG A 14 24.39 -21.01 -26.36
N LEU A 15 25.22 -20.01 -26.07
CA LEU A 15 25.06 -19.19 -24.86
C LEU A 15 23.61 -18.70 -24.77
N PRO A 16 22.98 -18.76 -23.58
CA PRO A 16 21.62 -18.27 -23.40
C PRO A 16 21.52 -16.82 -23.84
N GLY A 17 20.52 -16.49 -24.67
CA GLY A 17 20.30 -15.11 -25.11
C GLY A 17 20.11 -14.15 -23.93
N PHE A 18 20.46 -12.87 -24.12
CA PHE A 18 20.40 -11.82 -23.09
C PHE A 18 19.16 -11.90 -22.17
N TRP A 19 17.97 -11.97 -22.77
CA TRP A 19 16.71 -12.02 -22.04
C TRP A 19 16.52 -13.29 -21.19
N THR A 20 17.14 -14.41 -21.57
CA THR A 20 17.14 -15.63 -20.77
C THR A 20 17.97 -15.43 -19.50
N CYS A 21 19.16 -14.83 -19.60
CA CYS A 21 19.98 -14.47 -18.45
C CYS A 21 19.26 -13.49 -17.51
N VAL A 22 18.62 -12.47 -18.07
CA VAL A 22 17.81 -11.50 -17.30
C VAL A 22 16.66 -12.20 -16.58
N THR A 23 15.96 -13.12 -17.26
CA THR A 23 14.87 -13.90 -16.67
C THR A 23 15.36 -14.76 -15.50
N ILE A 24 16.49 -15.46 -15.67
CA ILE A 24 17.11 -16.28 -14.61
C ILE A 24 17.52 -15.41 -13.42
N ALA A 25 18.13 -14.24 -13.66
CA ALA A 25 18.53 -13.32 -12.61
C ALA A 25 17.33 -12.78 -11.81
N ILE A 26 16.26 -12.38 -12.49
CA ILE A 26 15.02 -11.94 -11.84
C ILE A 26 14.39 -13.08 -11.04
N ALA A 27 14.32 -14.28 -11.62
CA ALA A 27 13.79 -15.45 -10.94
C ALA A 27 14.60 -15.77 -9.68
N ALA A 28 15.92 -15.67 -9.74
CA ALA A 28 16.80 -15.84 -8.58
C ALA A 28 16.56 -14.77 -7.49
N ILE A 29 16.43 -13.50 -7.88
CA ILE A 29 16.11 -12.40 -6.95
C ILE A 29 14.77 -12.65 -6.24
N LEU A 30 13.72 -13.01 -6.99
CA LEU A 30 12.42 -13.33 -6.39
C LEU A 30 12.47 -14.62 -5.55
N ALA A 31 13.22 -15.63 -5.98
CA ALA A 31 13.40 -16.85 -5.20
C ALA A 31 14.08 -16.55 -3.85
N ILE A 32 15.18 -15.79 -3.87
CA ILE A 32 16.01 -15.53 -2.68
C ILE A 32 15.33 -14.53 -1.72
N PHE A 33 14.74 -13.46 -2.23
CA PHE A 33 14.25 -12.37 -1.38
C PHE A 33 12.73 -12.34 -1.19
N LEU A 34 11.97 -13.15 -1.93
CA LEU A 34 10.52 -13.29 -1.74
C LEU A 34 10.16 -14.71 -1.30
N ILE A 35 10.46 -15.72 -2.12
CA ILE A 35 10.02 -17.10 -1.85
C ILE A 35 10.72 -17.70 -0.63
N LEU A 36 12.04 -17.51 -0.51
CA LEU A 36 12.82 -18.11 0.56
C LEU A 36 12.41 -17.56 1.94
N PRO A 37 12.25 -16.25 2.18
CA PRO A 37 11.67 -15.72 3.42
C PRO A 37 10.29 -16.27 3.75
N ILE A 38 9.40 -16.39 2.77
CA ILE A 38 8.06 -16.96 2.97
C ILE A 38 8.15 -18.45 3.34
N THR A 39 9.04 -19.17 2.68
CA THR A 39 9.28 -20.60 2.93
C THR A 39 9.87 -20.81 4.32
N SER A 40 10.82 -19.96 4.75
CA SER A 40 11.37 -19.98 6.11
C SER A 40 10.27 -19.78 7.16
N VAL A 41 9.38 -18.80 6.96
CA VAL A 41 8.20 -18.59 7.83
C VAL A 41 7.31 -19.84 7.83
N PHE A 42 7.02 -20.40 6.66
CA PHE A 42 6.19 -21.61 6.54
C PHE A 42 6.82 -22.82 7.28
N VAL A 43 8.11 -23.05 7.12
CA VAL A 43 8.80 -24.19 7.73
C VAL A 43 8.87 -24.00 9.25
N ILE A 44 9.33 -22.84 9.72
CA ILE A 44 9.53 -22.54 11.14
C ILE A 44 8.20 -22.59 11.92
N SER A 45 7.05 -22.30 11.29
CA SER A 45 5.76 -22.37 12.00
C SER A 45 5.38 -23.76 12.49
N PHE A 46 5.96 -24.83 11.92
CA PHE A 46 5.70 -26.21 12.35
C PHE A 46 6.68 -26.72 13.40
N PHE A 47 7.64 -25.92 13.85
CA PHE A 47 8.59 -26.33 14.88
C PHE A 47 8.26 -25.69 16.22
N ASP A 48 8.38 -26.46 17.29
CA ASP A 48 8.30 -25.94 18.65
C ASP A 48 9.64 -25.32 19.08
N ALA A 49 9.63 -24.09 19.58
CA ALA A 49 10.86 -23.40 19.99
C ALA A 49 11.57 -24.06 21.18
N ARG A 50 10.86 -24.83 22.01
CA ARG A 50 11.42 -25.46 23.22
C ARG A 50 11.93 -26.86 22.96
N THR A 51 11.21 -27.65 22.16
CA THR A 51 11.57 -29.06 21.92
C THR A 51 12.28 -29.27 20.59
N GLY A 52 12.12 -28.35 19.62
CA GLY A 52 12.60 -28.53 18.26
C GLY A 52 11.84 -29.60 17.47
N GLU A 53 10.76 -30.14 18.02
CA GLU A 53 9.95 -31.18 17.38
C GLU A 53 9.02 -30.56 16.33
N PHE A 54 8.81 -31.31 15.24
CA PHE A 54 7.82 -30.97 14.23
C PHE A 54 6.42 -31.27 14.77
N GLY A 55 5.52 -30.29 14.73
CA GLY A 55 4.16 -30.43 15.19
C GLY A 55 3.27 -29.22 14.95
N LEU A 56 2.02 -29.33 15.38
CA LEU A 56 1.01 -28.27 15.30
C LEU A 56 0.75 -27.60 16.67
N SER A 57 1.65 -27.78 17.65
CA SER A 57 1.49 -27.29 19.02
C SER A 57 1.23 -25.77 19.06
N ASN A 58 2.03 -25.00 18.32
CA ASN A 58 1.88 -23.55 18.20
C ASN A 58 0.51 -23.16 17.62
N TYR A 59 0.05 -23.84 16.57
CA TYR A 59 -1.27 -23.58 15.96
C TYR A 59 -2.40 -23.90 16.94
N VAL A 60 -2.32 -25.04 17.64
CA VAL A 60 -3.29 -25.38 18.69
C VAL A 60 -3.29 -24.31 19.78
N GLN A 61 -2.12 -23.84 20.22
CA GLN A 61 -2.01 -22.80 21.23
C GLN A 61 -2.63 -21.47 20.78
N VAL A 62 -2.37 -21.06 19.54
CA VAL A 62 -2.92 -19.81 18.96
C VAL A 62 -4.44 -19.90 18.78
N LEU A 63 -4.99 -21.09 18.48
CA LEU A 63 -6.42 -21.30 18.29
C LEU A 63 -7.19 -21.62 19.57
N THR A 64 -6.52 -22.05 20.65
CA THR A 64 -7.18 -22.40 21.93
C THR A 64 -7.01 -21.34 23.01
N ARG A 65 -5.89 -20.63 23.07
CA ARG A 65 -5.68 -19.63 24.13
C ARG A 65 -6.43 -18.34 23.84
N ARG A 66 -7.22 -17.90 24.82
CA ARG A 66 -8.06 -16.68 24.77
C ARG A 66 -7.30 -15.43 24.31
N PHE A 67 -6.05 -15.27 24.71
CA PHE A 67 -5.21 -14.14 24.32
C PHE A 67 -5.06 -14.01 22.79
N TYR A 68 -4.72 -15.12 22.12
CA TYR A 68 -4.51 -15.14 20.67
C TYR A 68 -5.84 -15.14 19.89
N THR A 69 -6.83 -15.89 20.37
CA THR A 69 -8.14 -15.94 19.71
C THR A 69 -8.87 -14.60 19.78
N THR A 70 -8.74 -13.86 20.88
CA THR A 70 -9.27 -12.49 20.99
C THR A 70 -8.62 -11.58 19.95
N ALA A 71 -7.30 -11.67 19.76
CA ALA A 71 -6.62 -10.86 18.75
C ALA A 71 -6.94 -11.25 17.31
N LEU A 72 -7.16 -12.54 17.05
CA LEU A 72 -7.66 -13.04 15.76
C LEU A 72 -9.02 -12.40 15.46
N TRP A 73 -9.97 -12.47 16.40
CA TRP A 73 -11.28 -11.86 16.24
C TRP A 73 -11.21 -10.34 16.11
N ASN A 74 -10.41 -9.65 16.94
CA ASN A 74 -10.20 -8.21 16.82
C ASN A 74 -9.68 -7.85 15.43
N THR A 75 -8.74 -8.61 14.88
CA THR A 75 -8.16 -8.36 13.55
C THR A 75 -9.22 -8.48 12.46
N VAL A 76 -10.02 -9.55 12.48
CA VAL A 76 -11.10 -9.76 11.50
C VAL A 76 -12.19 -8.69 11.65
N ILE A 77 -12.64 -8.41 12.87
CA ILE A 77 -13.67 -7.40 13.17
C ILE A 77 -13.20 -6.01 12.71
N ILE A 78 -11.99 -5.60 13.09
CA ILE A 78 -11.42 -4.31 12.67
C ILE A 78 -11.34 -4.26 11.15
N GLY A 79 -10.75 -5.27 10.51
CA GLY A 79 -10.61 -5.31 9.05
C GLY A 79 -11.95 -5.20 8.33
N THR A 80 -12.95 -5.99 8.74
CA THR A 80 -14.28 -6.02 8.13
C THR A 80 -15.04 -4.73 8.38
N LEU A 81 -15.07 -4.22 9.61
CA LEU A 81 -15.78 -2.97 9.93
C LEU A 81 -15.13 -1.75 9.27
N SER A 82 -13.80 -1.70 9.19
CA SER A 82 -13.08 -0.67 8.45
C SER A 82 -13.37 -0.72 6.95
N MET A 83 -13.41 -1.91 6.35
CA MET A 83 -13.81 -2.07 4.96
C MET A 83 -15.25 -1.58 4.71
N ILE A 84 -16.18 -1.92 5.60
CA ILE A 84 -17.58 -1.47 5.50
C ILE A 84 -17.65 0.05 5.67
N GLY A 85 -17.00 0.61 6.68
CA GLY A 85 -16.98 2.06 6.92
C GLY A 85 -16.35 2.84 5.77
N ALA A 86 -15.21 2.37 5.24
CA ALA A 86 -14.59 2.92 4.04
C ALA A 86 -15.51 2.84 2.82
N SER A 87 -16.29 1.77 2.67
CA SER A 87 -17.27 1.61 1.57
C SER A 87 -18.44 2.57 1.71
N LEU A 88 -18.96 2.74 2.92
CA LEU A 88 -20.04 3.68 3.25
C LEU A 88 -19.66 5.14 3.00
N ILE A 89 -18.36 5.46 3.01
CA ILE A 89 -17.86 6.80 2.68
C ILE A 89 -17.51 6.90 1.19
N GLY A 90 -16.73 5.94 0.68
CA GLY A 90 -16.15 5.98 -0.66
C GLY A 90 -17.18 5.83 -1.79
N ILE A 91 -18.18 4.94 -1.62
CA ILE A 91 -19.21 4.70 -2.64
C ILE A 91 -20.11 5.93 -2.83
N PRO A 92 -20.68 6.54 -1.78
CA PRO A 92 -21.47 7.75 -1.96
C PRO A 92 -20.66 8.93 -2.49
N LEU A 93 -19.41 9.10 -2.04
CA LEU A 93 -18.53 10.14 -2.58
C LEU A 93 -18.30 9.95 -4.09
N ALA A 94 -18.02 8.72 -4.53
CA ALA A 94 -17.82 8.39 -5.94
C ALA A 94 -19.10 8.60 -6.76
N PHE A 95 -20.27 8.25 -6.21
CA PHE A 95 -21.54 8.51 -6.85
C PHE A 95 -21.79 10.02 -7.03
N CYS A 96 -21.57 10.80 -5.98
CA CYS A 96 -21.76 12.25 -6.03
C CYS A 96 -20.84 12.94 -7.05
N THR A 97 -19.55 12.59 -7.08
CA THR A 97 -18.58 13.23 -7.98
C THR A 97 -18.68 12.76 -9.44
N SER A 98 -19.25 11.58 -9.69
CA SER A 98 -19.49 11.04 -11.04
C SER A 98 -20.82 11.49 -11.64
N ARG A 99 -21.89 11.64 -10.84
CA ARG A 99 -23.25 11.93 -11.33
C ARG A 99 -23.65 13.41 -11.25
N PHE A 100 -23.06 14.19 -10.33
CA PHE A 100 -23.41 15.60 -10.14
C PHE A 100 -22.27 16.55 -10.54
N ARG A 101 -22.63 17.78 -10.93
CA ARG A 101 -21.67 18.85 -11.17
C ARG A 101 -21.20 19.45 -9.84
N ILE A 102 -20.08 18.95 -9.32
CA ILE A 102 -19.41 19.48 -8.13
C ILE A 102 -18.39 20.53 -8.55
N LYS A 103 -18.54 21.77 -8.08
CA LYS A 103 -17.53 22.82 -8.29
C LYS A 103 -16.24 22.37 -7.60
N GLY A 104 -15.08 22.57 -8.22
CA GLY A 104 -13.81 22.15 -7.60
C GLY A 104 -13.66 20.63 -7.41
N ARG A 105 -14.32 19.78 -8.20
CA ARG A 105 -14.15 18.31 -8.18
C ARG A 105 -12.68 17.86 -8.14
N ALA A 106 -11.81 18.56 -8.87
CA ALA A 106 -10.38 18.28 -8.87
C ALA A 106 -9.80 18.37 -7.45
N ILE A 107 -10.17 19.38 -6.66
CA ILE A 107 -9.73 19.54 -5.27
C ILE A 107 -10.19 18.36 -4.39
N VAL A 108 -11.44 17.93 -4.54
CA VAL A 108 -11.99 16.77 -3.82
C VAL A 108 -11.18 15.51 -4.14
N ALA A 109 -10.93 15.25 -5.43
CA ALA A 109 -10.15 14.11 -5.86
C ALA A 109 -8.68 14.18 -5.38
N THR A 110 -8.04 15.35 -5.51
CA THR A 110 -6.65 15.57 -5.08
C THR A 110 -6.49 15.36 -3.59
N PHE A 111 -7.35 15.93 -2.76
CA PHE A 111 -7.27 15.71 -1.31
C PHE A 111 -7.60 14.26 -0.93
N ALA A 112 -8.56 13.61 -1.59
CA ALA A 112 -8.79 12.18 -1.37
C ALA A 112 -7.54 11.33 -1.68
N VAL A 113 -6.80 11.68 -2.73
CA VAL A 113 -5.51 11.04 -3.04
C VAL A 113 -4.45 11.38 -1.99
N LEU A 114 -4.34 12.65 -1.56
CA LEU A 114 -3.39 13.06 -0.52
C LEU A 114 -3.62 12.35 0.82
N VAL A 115 -4.85 11.97 1.14
CA VAL A 115 -5.14 11.13 2.31
C VAL A 115 -4.41 9.79 2.24
N LEU A 116 -4.27 9.17 1.05
CA LEU A 116 -3.54 7.90 0.89
C LEU A 116 -2.03 8.05 1.08
N VAL A 117 -1.50 9.26 0.91
CA VAL A 117 -0.07 9.54 0.92
C VAL A 117 0.50 9.52 2.33
N SER A 118 -0.26 10.03 3.30
CA SER A 118 0.14 9.96 4.71
C SER A 118 0.14 8.49 5.18
N PRO A 119 1.01 8.06 6.10
CA PRO A 119 0.86 6.78 6.80
C PRO A 119 -0.38 6.73 7.71
N PRO A 120 -1.03 5.56 7.89
CA PRO A 120 -2.17 5.41 8.81
C PRO A 120 -1.84 5.75 10.27
N PHE A 121 -0.65 5.37 10.73
CA PHE A 121 -0.22 5.57 12.12
C PHE A 121 0.00 7.06 12.46
N ILE A 122 0.32 7.90 11.46
CA ILE A 122 0.40 9.35 11.64
C ILE A 122 -1.01 9.91 11.88
N GLY A 123 -1.98 9.42 11.11
CA GLY A 123 -3.38 9.71 11.33
C GLY A 123 -3.84 9.32 12.74
N ALA A 124 -3.45 8.12 13.19
CA ALA A 124 -3.77 7.59 14.51
C ALA A 124 -3.42 8.55 15.65
N TYR A 125 -2.16 8.96 15.78
CA TYR A 125 -1.78 9.85 16.89
C TYR A 125 -2.32 11.28 16.71
N ALA A 126 -2.51 11.75 15.48
CA ALA A 126 -3.16 13.03 15.24
C ALA A 126 -4.63 13.03 15.68
N TRP A 127 -5.36 11.93 15.47
CA TRP A 127 -6.69 11.76 16.06
C TRP A 127 -6.65 11.71 17.58
N ILE A 128 -5.59 11.21 18.21
CA ILE A 128 -5.38 11.32 19.67
C ILE A 128 -5.19 12.79 20.10
N MET A 129 -4.42 13.59 19.36
CA MET A 129 -4.26 15.01 19.67
C MET A 129 -5.57 15.80 19.57
N LEU A 130 -6.53 15.33 18.76
CA LEU A 130 -7.83 15.96 18.59
C LEU A 130 -8.89 15.41 19.56
N PHE A 131 -9.05 14.09 19.64
CA PHE A 131 -10.15 13.38 20.31
C PHE A 131 -9.69 12.50 21.49
N GLY A 132 -8.40 12.56 21.85
CA GLY A 132 -7.90 11.93 23.07
C GLY A 132 -8.48 12.58 24.33
N ALA A 133 -8.12 12.04 25.49
CA ALA A 133 -8.61 12.52 26.78
C ALA A 133 -8.34 14.02 27.01
N ASN A 134 -7.17 14.50 26.58
CA ASN A 134 -6.79 15.92 26.61
C ASN A 134 -6.72 16.51 25.18
N GLY A 135 -7.53 15.98 24.26
CA GLY A 135 -7.52 16.40 22.86
C GLY A 135 -8.15 17.77 22.66
N ALA A 136 -7.72 18.50 21.62
CA ALA A 136 -8.22 19.85 21.34
C ALA A 136 -9.74 19.90 21.15
N VAL A 137 -10.32 18.93 20.45
CA VAL A 137 -11.77 18.84 20.21
C VAL A 137 -12.49 18.38 21.46
N THR A 138 -11.96 17.36 22.16
CA THR A 138 -12.52 16.90 23.45
C THR A 138 -12.64 18.02 24.46
N ASN A 139 -11.58 18.81 24.64
CA ASN A 139 -11.56 19.94 25.58
C ASN A 139 -12.52 21.05 25.14
N PHE A 140 -12.57 21.35 23.83
CA PHE A 140 -13.48 22.36 23.29
C PHE A 140 -14.95 22.05 23.62
N PHE A 141 -15.42 20.82 23.36
CA PHE A 141 -16.79 20.42 23.68
C PHE A 141 -17.02 20.15 25.18
N GLY A 142 -15.98 19.71 25.90
CA GLY A 142 -16.01 19.57 27.36
C GLY A 142 -16.31 20.89 28.07
N ASN A 143 -15.82 22.03 27.55
CA ASN A 143 -16.17 23.36 28.04
C ASN A 143 -17.67 23.70 27.91
N PHE A 144 -18.39 23.00 27.03
CA PHE A 144 -19.84 23.11 26.87
C PHE A 144 -20.62 21.96 27.57
N GLY A 145 -19.93 21.14 28.37
CA GLY A 145 -20.53 19.99 29.07
C GLY A 145 -20.81 18.78 28.17
N ILE A 146 -20.34 18.77 26.92
CA ILE A 146 -20.55 17.68 25.97
C ILE A 146 -19.39 16.69 26.05
N GLN A 147 -19.67 15.45 26.46
CA GLN A 147 -18.69 14.37 26.51
C GLN A 147 -18.56 13.69 25.14
N ILE A 148 -17.39 13.81 24.52
CA ILE A 148 -17.11 13.15 23.25
C ILE A 148 -16.69 11.69 23.50
N PRO A 149 -17.16 10.73 22.67
CA PRO A 149 -16.68 9.35 22.73
C PRO A 149 -15.16 9.23 22.60
N SER A 150 -14.59 8.23 23.27
CA SER A 150 -13.16 7.98 23.24
C SER A 150 -12.67 7.57 21.85
N VAL A 151 -11.55 8.15 21.41
CA VAL A 151 -10.85 7.75 20.17
C VAL A 151 -10.11 6.41 20.29
N TYR A 152 -10.05 5.81 21.47
CA TYR A 152 -9.30 4.58 21.72
C TYR A 152 -10.16 3.33 21.54
N GLY A 153 -9.51 2.20 21.29
CA GLY A 153 -10.14 0.90 21.09
C GLY A 153 -10.67 0.68 19.66
N ILE A 154 -11.50 -0.35 19.50
CA ILE A 154 -11.99 -0.81 18.19
C ILE A 154 -12.71 0.31 17.40
N PRO A 155 -13.65 1.09 17.97
CA PRO A 155 -14.38 2.11 17.21
C PRO A 155 -13.45 3.18 16.64
N GLY A 156 -12.45 3.60 17.42
CA GLY A 156 -11.44 4.55 16.98
C GLY A 156 -10.60 4.01 15.83
N ILE A 157 -10.05 2.80 15.98
CA ILE A 157 -9.27 2.14 14.92
C ILE A 157 -10.11 2.03 13.63
N VAL A 158 -11.37 1.61 13.75
CA VAL A 158 -12.29 1.47 12.62
C VAL A 158 -12.54 2.82 11.94
N ALA A 159 -12.77 3.89 12.70
CA ALA A 159 -12.98 5.23 12.16
C ALA A 159 -11.73 5.75 11.44
N VAL A 160 -10.54 5.60 12.03
CA VAL A 160 -9.28 6.01 11.43
C VAL A 160 -9.04 5.26 10.12
N PHE A 161 -9.19 3.94 10.09
CA PHE A 161 -9.02 3.16 8.86
C PHE A 161 -10.10 3.46 7.82
N SER A 162 -11.35 3.72 8.22
CA SER A 162 -12.43 4.08 7.29
C SER A 162 -12.09 5.38 6.56
N LEU A 163 -11.69 6.42 7.30
CA LEU A 163 -11.25 7.70 6.74
C LEU A 163 -9.93 7.59 5.98
N LYS A 164 -9.09 6.61 6.35
CA LYS A 164 -7.81 6.41 5.67
C LYS A 164 -7.94 5.72 4.32
N PHE A 165 -8.77 4.68 4.25
CA PHE A 165 -8.80 3.76 3.13
C PHE A 165 -10.00 3.94 2.19
N PHE A 166 -11.00 4.78 2.54
CA PHE A 166 -12.07 5.12 1.61
C PHE A 166 -11.58 5.62 0.23
N PRO A 167 -10.43 6.31 0.07
CA PRO A 167 -10.03 6.78 -1.24
C PRO A 167 -9.76 5.65 -2.24
N TYR A 168 -9.32 4.47 -1.78
CA TYR A 168 -9.18 3.30 -2.66
C TYR A 168 -10.53 2.91 -3.27
N ILE A 169 -11.58 2.85 -2.43
CA ILE A 169 -12.93 2.50 -2.89
C ILE A 169 -13.49 3.63 -3.76
N TYR A 170 -13.30 4.88 -3.35
CA TYR A 170 -13.72 6.06 -4.11
C TYR A 170 -13.15 6.06 -5.53
N LEU A 171 -11.83 5.92 -5.69
CA LEU A 171 -11.17 5.98 -7.01
C LEU A 171 -11.61 4.84 -7.92
N MET A 172 -11.68 3.62 -7.39
CA MET A 172 -12.10 2.45 -8.19
C MET A 172 -13.58 2.54 -8.58
N THR A 173 -14.43 3.01 -7.65
CA THR A 173 -15.86 3.16 -7.89
C THR A 173 -16.16 4.32 -8.85
N GLU A 174 -15.48 5.45 -8.70
CA GLU A 174 -15.66 6.64 -9.57
C GLU A 174 -15.25 6.34 -11.01
N SER A 175 -14.13 5.64 -11.20
CA SER A 175 -13.68 5.19 -12.52
C SER A 175 -14.72 4.29 -13.19
N ALA A 176 -15.28 3.32 -12.47
CA ALA A 176 -16.31 2.42 -13.00
C ALA A 176 -17.66 3.14 -13.24
N LEU A 177 -18.07 4.02 -12.35
CA LEU A 177 -19.32 4.79 -12.51
C LEU A 177 -19.26 5.70 -13.73
N SER A 178 -18.09 6.26 -14.03
CA SER A 178 -17.88 7.17 -15.16
C SER A 178 -17.88 6.46 -16.52
N THR A 179 -17.69 5.13 -16.57
CA THR A 179 -17.63 4.34 -17.82
C THR A 179 -18.87 3.48 -18.09
N ILE A 180 -19.83 3.42 -17.16
CA ILE A 180 -21.08 2.68 -17.38
C ILE A 180 -21.98 3.39 -18.40
N ASN A 181 -22.51 2.61 -19.35
CA ASN A 181 -23.49 3.09 -20.31
C ASN A 181 -24.79 3.54 -19.60
N LYS A 182 -25.15 4.80 -19.78
CA LYS A 182 -26.33 5.44 -19.18
C LYS A 182 -27.65 4.75 -19.57
N SER A 183 -27.70 4.06 -20.71
CA SER A 183 -28.91 3.40 -21.21
C SER A 183 -29.49 2.38 -20.23
N TYR A 184 -28.67 1.72 -19.40
CA TYR A 184 -29.16 0.83 -18.34
C TYR A 184 -29.93 1.60 -17.26
N GLU A 185 -29.45 2.79 -16.90
CA GLU A 185 -30.08 3.67 -15.92
C GLU A 185 -31.36 4.32 -16.48
N ASP A 186 -31.36 4.68 -17.76
CA ASP A 186 -32.54 5.24 -18.45
C ASP A 186 -33.62 4.16 -18.67
N ALA A 187 -33.25 2.93 -19.02
CA ALA A 187 -34.18 1.80 -19.13
C ALA A 187 -34.83 1.45 -17.78
N ALA A 188 -34.05 1.47 -16.69
CA ALA A 188 -34.57 1.26 -15.35
C ALA A 188 -35.58 2.34 -14.94
N GLU A 189 -35.28 3.61 -15.27
CA GLU A 189 -36.18 4.75 -15.04
C GLU A 189 -37.49 4.58 -15.84
N ASN A 190 -37.42 4.16 -17.11
CA ASN A 190 -38.59 3.87 -17.93
C ASN A 190 -39.45 2.72 -17.38
N LEU A 191 -38.84 1.73 -16.72
CA LEU A 191 -39.53 0.63 -16.04
C LEU A 191 -40.08 1.03 -14.65
N GLY A 192 -40.02 2.31 -14.28
CA GLY A 192 -40.58 2.84 -13.04
C GLY A 192 -39.66 2.75 -11.81
N CYS A 193 -38.37 2.41 -11.99
CA CYS A 193 -37.43 2.43 -10.87
C CYS A 193 -37.17 3.88 -10.40
N ASN A 194 -37.39 4.14 -9.12
CA ASN A 194 -36.97 5.41 -8.52
C ASN A 194 -35.44 5.51 -8.40
N ALA A 195 -34.91 6.70 -8.07
CA ALA A 195 -33.46 6.94 -8.07
C ALA A 195 -32.67 6.00 -7.13
N PHE A 196 -33.21 5.69 -5.95
CA PHE A 196 -32.57 4.79 -4.99
C PHE A 196 -32.62 3.34 -5.45
N GLN A 197 -33.78 2.89 -5.94
CA GLN A 197 -33.95 1.56 -6.53
C GLN A 197 -33.01 1.37 -7.73
N ARG A 198 -32.91 2.37 -8.61
CA ARG A 198 -31.98 2.34 -9.75
C ARG A 198 -30.54 2.19 -9.29
N PHE A 199 -30.12 2.95 -8.27
CA PHE A 199 -28.77 2.82 -7.73
C PHE A 199 -28.52 1.41 -7.19
N TYR A 200 -29.37 0.90 -6.31
CA TYR A 200 -29.14 -0.38 -5.65
C TYR A 200 -29.37 -1.61 -6.54
N LYS A 201 -30.34 -1.56 -7.46
CA LYS A 201 -30.70 -2.70 -8.33
C LYS A 201 -29.94 -2.73 -9.66
N VAL A 202 -29.46 -1.59 -10.15
CA VAL A 202 -28.83 -1.49 -11.48
C VAL A 202 -27.41 -0.97 -11.36
N THR A 203 -27.21 0.26 -10.89
CA THR A 203 -25.88 0.90 -10.91
C THR A 203 -24.86 0.17 -10.02
N LEU A 204 -25.20 -0.11 -8.75
CA LEU A 204 -24.30 -0.71 -7.77
C LEU A 204 -23.89 -2.14 -8.16
N PRO A 205 -24.80 -3.04 -8.61
CA PRO A 205 -24.42 -4.35 -9.13
C PRO A 205 -23.49 -4.28 -10.34
N LEU A 206 -23.66 -3.29 -11.22
CA LEU A 206 -22.78 -3.08 -12.39
C LEU A 206 -21.37 -2.61 -11.99
N VAL A 207 -21.23 -1.73 -10.99
CA VAL A 207 -19.91 -1.32 -10.47
C VAL A 207 -19.36 -2.23 -9.39
N PHE A 208 -20.12 -3.21 -8.91
CA PHE A 208 -19.74 -4.08 -7.81
C PHE A 208 -18.35 -4.72 -7.98
N PRO A 209 -17.93 -5.18 -9.17
CA PRO A 209 -16.57 -5.67 -9.35
C PRO A 209 -15.49 -4.65 -8.95
N ALA A 210 -15.63 -3.39 -9.36
CA ALA A 210 -14.68 -2.33 -9.02
C ALA A 210 -14.75 -1.95 -7.53
N VAL A 211 -15.96 -1.85 -6.98
CA VAL A 211 -16.18 -1.62 -5.53
C VAL A 211 -15.52 -2.73 -4.72
N SER A 212 -15.71 -3.98 -5.11
CA SER A 212 -15.19 -5.16 -4.40
C SER A 212 -13.66 -5.20 -4.39
N THR A 213 -13.01 -4.77 -5.48
CA THR A 213 -11.54 -4.65 -5.53
C THR A 213 -11.02 -3.56 -4.59
N GLY A 214 -11.69 -2.41 -4.51
CA GLY A 214 -11.34 -1.38 -3.53
C GLY A 214 -11.56 -1.84 -2.09
N ALA A 215 -12.66 -2.57 -1.85
CA ALA A 215 -13.01 -3.08 -0.53
C ALA A 215 -12.02 -4.13 -0.02
N ILE A 216 -11.62 -5.10 -0.85
CA ILE A 216 -10.64 -6.11 -0.44
C ILE A 216 -9.27 -5.49 -0.14
N ILE A 217 -8.85 -4.48 -0.92
CA ILE A 217 -7.60 -3.74 -0.66
C ILE A 217 -7.68 -3.07 0.71
N CYS A 218 -8.80 -2.41 1.03
CA CYS A 218 -9.03 -1.81 2.33
C CYS A 218 -8.96 -2.85 3.47
N PHE A 219 -9.59 -4.01 3.30
CA PHE A 219 -9.57 -5.09 4.29
C PHE A 219 -8.13 -5.58 4.54
N VAL A 220 -7.41 -5.93 3.48
CA VAL A 220 -6.03 -6.45 3.56
C VAL A 220 -5.09 -5.42 4.19
N LEU A 221 -5.19 -4.15 3.82
CA LEU A 221 -4.38 -3.08 4.41
C LEU A 221 -4.70 -2.86 5.89
N ALA A 222 -5.97 -2.93 6.29
CA ALA A 222 -6.39 -2.75 7.68
C ALA A 222 -5.88 -3.88 8.60
N ILE A 223 -5.97 -5.14 8.16
CA ILE A 223 -5.48 -6.28 8.97
C ILE A 223 -3.95 -6.37 9.01
N ALA A 224 -3.29 -5.85 7.98
CA ALA A 224 -1.83 -5.82 7.89
C ALA A 224 -1.19 -4.66 8.66
N ASP A 225 -1.96 -3.64 9.02
CA ASP A 225 -1.45 -2.46 9.70
C ASP A 225 -1.12 -2.75 11.17
N PHE A 226 0.08 -2.33 11.57
CA PHE A 226 0.57 -2.43 12.93
C PHE A 226 0.39 -1.12 13.71
N GLY A 227 0.72 0.01 13.08
CA GLY A 227 0.92 1.27 13.78
C GLY A 227 -0.36 1.85 14.36
N THR A 228 -1.48 1.79 13.63
CA THR A 228 -2.75 2.32 14.13
C THR A 228 -3.29 1.52 15.32
N PRO A 229 -3.37 0.18 15.31
CA PRO A 229 -3.76 -0.59 16.48
C PRO A 229 -2.80 -0.45 17.65
N ALA A 230 -1.48 -0.37 17.40
CA ALA A 230 -0.49 -0.17 18.45
C ALA A 230 -0.68 1.17 19.21
N ILE A 231 -1.09 2.23 18.50
CA ILE A 231 -1.27 3.57 19.07
C ILE A 231 -2.68 3.75 19.68
N LEU A 232 -3.75 3.31 19.01
CA LEU A 232 -5.14 3.52 19.46
C LEU A 232 -5.69 2.39 20.34
N GLY A 233 -5.06 1.21 20.34
CA GLY A 233 -5.68 -0.01 20.85
C GLY A 233 -6.06 0.00 22.33
N ARG A 234 -5.24 0.62 23.20
CA ARG A 234 -5.42 0.62 24.68
C ARG A 234 -5.92 -0.73 25.24
N GLY A 235 -5.17 -1.80 24.97
CA GLY A 235 -5.51 -3.17 25.39
C GLY A 235 -6.22 -4.00 24.32
N VAL A 236 -6.72 -3.38 23.25
CA VAL A 236 -7.12 -4.11 22.03
C VAL A 236 -5.87 -4.50 21.25
N GLN A 237 -5.64 -5.79 21.16
CA GLN A 237 -4.53 -6.37 20.39
C GLN A 237 -5.05 -6.97 19.09
N THR A 238 -4.30 -6.77 18.01
CA THR A 238 -4.47 -7.42 16.70
C THR A 238 -3.33 -8.41 16.46
N LEU A 239 -3.50 -9.32 15.49
CA LEU A 239 -2.48 -10.28 15.10
C LEU A 239 -1.17 -9.59 14.69
N SER A 240 -1.24 -8.42 14.03
CA SER A 240 -0.06 -7.61 13.71
C SER A 240 0.69 -7.17 14.98
N THR A 241 -0.02 -6.62 15.98
CA THR A 241 0.61 -6.19 17.25
C THR A 241 1.14 -7.36 18.08
N ILE A 242 0.46 -8.51 18.09
CA ILE A 242 0.94 -9.69 18.82
C ILE A 242 2.13 -10.32 18.11
N ALA A 243 2.12 -10.42 16.77
CA ALA A 243 3.26 -10.94 16.02
C ALA A 243 4.53 -10.13 16.32
N TYR A 244 4.43 -8.79 16.38
CA TYR A 244 5.52 -7.93 16.83
C TYR A 244 5.93 -8.22 18.28
N ALA A 245 4.98 -8.25 19.22
CA ALA A 245 5.27 -8.49 20.63
C ALA A 245 5.93 -9.85 20.89
N GLN A 246 5.47 -10.90 20.21
CA GLN A 246 6.06 -12.25 20.28
C GLN A 246 7.48 -12.24 19.74
N TYR A 247 7.71 -11.63 18.57
CA TYR A 247 9.05 -11.50 18.01
C TYR A 247 10.01 -10.78 18.97
N THR A 248 9.58 -9.67 19.58
CA THR A 248 10.40 -8.95 20.57
C THR A 248 10.63 -9.77 21.84
N SER A 249 9.66 -10.60 22.27
CA SER A 249 9.81 -11.46 23.45
C SER A 249 10.67 -12.71 23.22
N GLU A 250 10.72 -13.20 21.98
CA GLU A 250 11.52 -14.35 21.56
C GLU A 250 12.94 -13.94 21.12
N MET A 251 13.34 -12.68 21.35
CA MET A 251 14.67 -12.17 21.02
C MET A 251 15.74 -12.97 21.75
N GLY A 252 16.44 -13.83 21.00
CA GLY A 252 17.46 -14.76 21.51
C GLY A 252 17.30 -16.17 20.95
N GLY A 253 16.08 -16.59 20.57
CA GLY A 253 15.77 -17.91 20.00
C GLY A 253 15.22 -17.85 18.57
N THR A 254 14.66 -18.97 18.11
CA THR A 254 13.86 -19.06 16.87
C THR A 254 12.44 -18.56 17.14
N PRO A 255 11.91 -17.56 16.39
CA PRO A 255 10.64 -16.92 16.72
C PRO A 255 9.42 -17.72 16.22
N THR A 256 9.21 -18.93 16.75
CA THR A 256 8.21 -19.88 16.22
C THR A 256 6.79 -19.38 16.42
N MET A 257 6.48 -18.71 17.53
CA MET A 257 5.14 -18.16 17.78
C MET A 257 4.86 -16.96 16.89
N ALA A 258 5.79 -16.02 16.76
CA ALA A 258 5.64 -14.86 15.89
C ALA A 258 5.43 -15.28 14.41
N VAL A 259 6.16 -16.31 13.98
CA VAL A 259 6.04 -16.93 12.66
C VAL A 259 4.69 -17.64 12.47
N THR A 260 4.20 -18.37 13.48
CA THR A 260 2.89 -19.03 13.44
C THR A 260 1.74 -18.02 13.29
N ILE A 261 1.79 -16.93 14.05
CA ILE A 261 0.80 -15.83 13.94
C ILE A 261 0.87 -15.18 12.56
N SER A 262 2.08 -15.00 12.04
CA SER A 262 2.32 -14.47 10.70
C SER A 262 1.70 -15.35 9.60
N MET A 263 1.78 -16.68 9.75
CA MET A 263 1.13 -17.63 8.86
C MET A 263 -0.39 -17.50 8.88
N LEU A 264 -1.01 -17.30 10.04
CA LEU A 264 -2.46 -17.05 10.12
C LEU A 264 -2.86 -15.76 9.42
N MET A 265 -2.07 -14.70 9.54
CA MET A 265 -2.34 -13.45 8.81
C MET A 265 -2.28 -13.66 7.30
N ILE A 266 -1.29 -14.40 6.79
CA ILE A 266 -1.21 -14.76 5.36
C ILE A 266 -2.45 -15.56 4.95
N ALA A 267 -2.86 -16.55 5.77
CA ALA A 267 -4.02 -17.37 5.48
C ALA A 267 -5.32 -16.55 5.42
N ILE A 268 -5.52 -15.59 6.33
CA ILE A 268 -6.68 -14.69 6.34
C ILE A 268 -6.68 -13.79 5.09
N SER A 269 -5.55 -13.17 4.75
CA SER A 269 -5.41 -12.35 3.54
C SER A 269 -5.70 -13.15 2.27
N MET A 270 -5.16 -14.37 2.17
CA MET A 270 -5.35 -15.25 1.02
C MET A 270 -6.81 -15.71 0.92
N ALA A 271 -7.42 -16.11 2.02
CA ALA A 271 -8.83 -16.51 2.07
C ALA A 271 -9.75 -15.36 1.61
N ALA A 272 -9.49 -14.14 2.06
CA ALA A 272 -10.26 -12.97 1.66
C ALA A 272 -10.14 -12.67 0.15
N LEU A 273 -8.93 -12.80 -0.42
CA LEU A 273 -8.70 -12.63 -1.85
C LEU A 273 -9.34 -13.74 -2.69
N LEU A 274 -9.23 -15.01 -2.26
CA LEU A 274 -9.87 -16.14 -2.92
C LEU A 274 -11.39 -16.02 -2.89
N LEU A 275 -11.95 -15.60 -1.74
CA LEU A 275 -13.38 -15.34 -1.59
C LEU A 275 -13.83 -14.23 -2.54
N GLN A 276 -13.10 -13.11 -2.61
CA GLN A 276 -13.40 -12.02 -3.53
C GLN A 276 -13.34 -12.50 -4.99
N ARG A 277 -12.30 -13.24 -5.38
CA ARG A 277 -12.17 -13.81 -6.72
C ARG A 277 -13.30 -14.76 -7.07
N HIS A 278 -13.71 -15.61 -6.13
CA HIS A 278 -14.84 -16.53 -6.30
C HIS A 278 -16.15 -15.76 -6.54
N ILE A 279 -16.44 -14.75 -5.72
CA ILE A 279 -17.62 -13.88 -5.86
C ILE A 279 -17.63 -13.13 -7.20
N MET A 280 -16.45 -12.76 -7.73
CA MET A 280 -16.32 -12.02 -8.99
C MET A 280 -16.37 -12.91 -10.24
N SER A 281 -16.07 -14.20 -10.14
CA SER A 281 -15.91 -15.10 -11.30
C SER A 281 -17.15 -15.20 -12.20
N THR A 282 -18.35 -14.93 -11.66
CA THR A 282 -19.63 -14.99 -12.37
C THR A 282 -20.12 -13.62 -12.85
N ARG A 283 -19.46 -12.52 -12.47
CA ARG A 283 -19.92 -11.15 -12.78
C ARG A 283 -19.12 -10.58 -13.94
N ARG A 284 -19.75 -10.49 -15.13
CA ARG A 284 -19.15 -9.84 -16.30
C ARG A 284 -19.10 -8.33 -16.11
N TYR A 285 -17.94 -7.73 -16.36
CA TYR A 285 -17.75 -6.29 -16.45
C TYR A 285 -18.57 -5.74 -17.62
N ALA A 286 -19.66 -5.05 -17.36
CA ALA A 286 -20.36 -4.27 -18.37
C ALA A 286 -19.69 -2.89 -18.48
N SER A 287 -18.48 -2.84 -19.04
CA SER A 287 -17.85 -1.57 -19.42
C SER A 287 -18.17 -1.33 -20.90
N ALA A 288 -19.00 -0.33 -21.18
CA ALA A 288 -19.33 0.08 -22.53
C ALA A 288 -19.14 1.59 -22.61
N LEU A 289 -18.11 2.03 -23.34
CA LEU A 289 -17.74 3.44 -23.55
C LEU A 289 -18.76 4.21 -24.41
N THR A 290 -19.91 3.62 -24.71
CA THR A 290 -21.00 4.20 -25.50
C THR A 290 -22.05 4.80 -24.58
N ASN A 291 -22.56 5.99 -24.92
CA ASN A 291 -23.60 6.71 -24.16
C ASN A 291 -23.23 6.94 -22.68
N LEU A 292 -22.12 7.66 -22.48
CA LEU A 292 -21.58 7.98 -21.16
C LEU A 292 -22.57 8.83 -20.32
N PRO A 293 -22.50 8.71 -18.98
CA PRO A 293 -23.43 9.40 -18.10
C PRO A 293 -23.21 10.92 -18.12
N VAL A 294 -24.28 11.67 -18.35
CA VAL A 294 -24.25 13.14 -18.34
C VAL A 294 -24.44 13.65 -16.91
N LYS A 295 -23.49 14.48 -16.45
CA LYS A 295 -23.54 15.08 -15.10
C LYS A 295 -24.71 16.03 -14.95
N LYS A 296 -25.58 15.77 -13.98
CA LYS A 296 -26.78 16.57 -13.69
C LYS A 296 -26.43 17.78 -12.81
N SER A 297 -27.03 18.93 -13.10
CA SER A 297 -27.11 20.05 -12.16
C SER A 297 -28.24 19.82 -11.17
N LEU A 298 -28.00 20.14 -9.90
CA LEU A 298 -29.00 20.00 -8.84
C LEU A 298 -29.61 21.37 -8.50
N PRO A 299 -30.88 21.43 -8.07
CA PRO A 299 -31.46 22.62 -7.45
C PRO A 299 -30.62 23.09 -6.26
N MET A 300 -30.63 24.39 -5.97
CA MET A 300 -29.72 25.04 -5.02
C MET A 300 -29.60 24.31 -3.67
N GLY A 301 -30.73 23.98 -3.02
CA GLY A 301 -30.71 23.30 -1.72
C GLY A 301 -30.05 21.92 -1.73
N ARG A 302 -30.36 21.08 -2.73
CA ARG A 302 -29.73 19.75 -2.88
C ARG A 302 -28.27 19.87 -3.28
N SER A 303 -27.94 20.87 -4.09
CA SER A 303 -26.56 21.16 -4.47
C SER A 303 -25.70 21.48 -3.25
N VAL A 304 -26.19 22.32 -2.33
CA VAL A 304 -25.47 22.67 -1.09
C VAL A 304 -25.18 21.42 -0.25
N LEU A 305 -26.18 20.55 -0.04
CA LEU A 305 -25.99 19.32 0.74
C LEU A 305 -24.94 18.38 0.13
N VAL A 306 -24.96 18.20 -1.19
CA VAL A 306 -23.98 17.34 -1.87
C VAL A 306 -22.57 17.96 -1.81
N HIS A 307 -22.44 19.27 -1.97
CA HIS A 307 -21.14 19.94 -1.80
C HIS A 307 -20.64 19.84 -0.36
N ALA A 308 -21.50 20.08 0.63
CA ALA A 308 -21.17 19.96 2.04
C ALA A 308 -20.72 18.53 2.40
N PHE A 309 -21.39 17.51 1.86
CA PHE A 309 -20.98 16.12 2.01
C PHE A 309 -19.60 15.86 1.38
N CYS A 310 -19.41 16.21 0.10
CA CYS A 310 -18.16 15.96 -0.61
C CYS A 310 -16.96 16.67 0.05
N TYR A 311 -17.12 17.94 0.41
CA TYR A 311 -16.07 18.70 1.08
C TYR A 311 -15.88 18.26 2.53
N GLY A 312 -16.95 17.95 3.25
CA GLY A 312 -16.90 17.50 4.64
C GLY A 312 -16.16 16.19 4.80
N VAL A 313 -16.43 15.20 3.93
CA VAL A 313 -15.72 13.90 3.94
C VAL A 313 -14.22 14.10 3.75
N VAL A 314 -13.84 14.86 2.73
CA VAL A 314 -12.43 15.07 2.38
C VAL A 314 -11.72 15.94 3.42
N PHE A 315 -12.40 16.96 3.96
CA PHE A 315 -11.88 17.77 5.05
C PHE A 315 -11.64 16.93 6.30
N LEU A 316 -12.61 16.11 6.70
CA LEU A 316 -12.51 15.24 7.87
C LEU A 316 -11.36 14.22 7.70
N ALA A 317 -11.18 13.68 6.50
CA ALA A 317 -10.09 12.77 6.20
C ALA A 317 -8.70 13.44 6.17
N MET A 318 -8.62 14.71 5.76
CA MET A 318 -7.40 15.52 5.78
C MET A 318 -7.11 16.17 7.14
N LEU A 319 -8.07 16.16 8.05
CA LEU A 319 -7.94 16.76 9.39
C LEU A 319 -6.65 16.31 10.12
N PRO A 320 -6.28 15.01 10.14
CA PRO A 320 -5.03 14.58 10.77
C PRO A 320 -3.79 15.21 10.15
N SER A 321 -3.78 15.32 8.82
CA SER A 321 -2.68 15.95 8.08
C SER A 321 -2.53 17.43 8.47
N PHE A 322 -3.64 18.15 8.60
CA PHE A 322 -3.62 19.54 9.06
C PHE A 322 -3.18 19.66 10.52
N THR A 323 -3.64 18.76 11.40
CA THR A 323 -3.23 18.76 12.81
C THR A 323 -1.74 18.55 12.96
N VAL A 324 -1.15 17.59 12.25
CA VAL A 324 0.30 17.33 12.28
C VAL A 324 1.08 18.53 11.76
N LEU A 325 0.66 19.10 10.64
CA LEU A 325 1.32 20.28 10.08
C LEU A 325 1.28 21.45 11.06
N TYR A 326 0.11 21.74 11.64
CA TYR A 326 -0.06 22.80 12.63
C TYR A 326 0.79 22.57 13.89
N THR A 327 0.68 21.37 14.48
CA THR A 327 1.39 21.02 15.72
C THR A 327 2.91 20.96 15.54
N SER A 328 3.40 20.72 14.32
CA SER A 328 4.84 20.71 14.03
C SER A 328 5.52 22.08 14.19
N PHE A 329 4.75 23.17 14.12
CA PHE A 329 5.24 24.54 14.30
C PHE A 329 4.94 25.09 15.70
N LEU A 330 4.38 24.31 16.61
CA LEU A 330 4.16 24.77 17.99
C LEU A 330 5.47 24.74 18.77
N ALA A 331 5.69 25.76 19.59
CA ALA A 331 6.82 25.80 20.51
C ALA A 331 6.69 24.68 21.55
N THR A 332 7.83 24.08 21.89
CA THR A 332 7.89 22.92 22.80
C THR A 332 8.96 23.09 23.86
N SER A 333 8.62 22.81 25.12
CA SER A 333 9.56 22.67 26.23
C SER A 333 9.57 21.22 26.69
N GLY A 334 10.65 20.49 26.41
CA GLY A 334 10.65 19.03 26.54
C GLY A 334 9.53 18.40 25.69
N PRO A 335 8.74 17.45 26.23
CA PRO A 335 7.64 16.79 25.51
C PRO A 335 6.35 17.63 25.40
N VAL A 336 6.26 18.76 26.11
CA VAL A 336 5.02 19.53 26.25
C VAL A 336 5.02 20.74 25.31
N PHE A 337 3.86 21.01 24.71
CA PHE A 337 3.63 22.24 23.95
C PHE A 337 3.56 23.43 24.92
N SER A 338 4.47 24.39 24.77
CA SER A 338 4.58 25.56 25.66
C SER A 338 3.68 26.73 25.24
N GLY A 339 3.01 26.63 24.09
CA GLY A 339 2.23 27.71 23.49
C GLY A 339 3.07 28.63 22.60
N GLY A 340 2.44 29.20 21.58
CA GLY A 340 3.12 29.98 20.53
C GLY A 340 3.71 29.12 19.41
N PHE A 341 4.31 29.76 18.43
CA PHE A 341 4.97 29.11 17.30
C PHE A 341 6.49 29.07 17.48
N GLY A 342 7.12 27.96 17.11
CA GLY A 342 8.55 27.74 17.23
C GLY A 342 9.04 26.64 16.30
N LEU A 343 10.37 26.58 16.10
CA LEU A 343 11.04 25.53 15.33
C LEU A 343 11.84 24.58 16.23
N ASP A 344 11.57 24.60 17.54
CA ASP A 344 12.31 23.84 18.56
C ASP A 344 12.29 22.33 18.28
N SER A 345 11.14 21.82 17.83
CA SER A 345 11.00 20.41 17.45
C SER A 345 11.91 20.03 16.28
N TYR A 346 12.00 20.87 15.25
CA TYR A 346 12.90 20.66 14.11
C TYR A 346 14.37 20.77 14.52
N ALA A 347 14.73 21.76 15.34
CA ALA A 347 16.08 21.93 15.85
C ALA A 347 16.52 20.72 16.70
N ARG A 348 15.62 20.21 17.57
CA ARG A 348 15.87 19.02 18.39
C ARG A 348 16.11 17.78 17.53
N ILE A 349 15.31 17.56 16.49
CA ILE A 349 15.50 16.42 15.57
C ILE A 349 16.85 16.50 14.86
N LEU A 350 17.23 17.68 14.35
CA LEU A 350 18.49 17.86 13.63
C LEU A 350 19.71 17.69 14.54
N ARG A 351 19.58 18.02 15.83
CA ARG A 351 20.63 17.84 16.83
C ARG A 351 20.73 16.39 17.30
N ASP A 352 19.59 15.79 17.66
CA ASP A 352 19.56 14.53 18.42
C ASP A 352 19.39 13.29 17.53
N SER A 353 18.81 13.43 16.33
CA SER A 353 18.51 12.29 15.44
C SER A 353 18.48 12.63 13.94
N PRO A 354 19.48 13.35 13.38
CA PRO A 354 19.51 13.67 11.95
C PRO A 354 19.60 12.43 11.06
N GLN A 355 20.21 11.36 11.58
CA GLN A 355 20.36 10.07 10.90
C GLN A 355 19.03 9.45 10.47
N ALA A 356 17.94 9.66 11.21
CA ALA A 356 16.64 9.09 10.85
C ALA A 356 16.10 9.68 9.53
N ILE A 357 16.33 10.97 9.32
CA ILE A 357 15.97 11.67 8.08
C ILE A 357 16.84 11.12 6.94
N MET A 358 18.16 11.12 7.12
CA MET A 358 19.11 10.64 6.12
C MET A 358 18.83 9.20 5.70
N ASN A 359 18.73 8.28 6.68
CA ASN A 359 18.44 6.87 6.45
C ASN A 359 17.16 6.67 5.65
N SER A 360 16.09 7.42 5.96
CA SER A 360 14.81 7.27 5.25
C SER A 360 14.91 7.62 3.78
N PHE A 361 15.53 8.77 3.47
CA PHE A 361 15.73 9.18 2.09
C PHE A 361 16.72 8.28 1.36
N THR A 362 17.88 7.98 1.97
CA THR A 362 18.90 7.12 1.36
C THR A 362 18.37 5.72 1.09
N PHE A 363 17.72 5.07 2.06
CA PHE A 363 17.21 3.71 1.87
C PHE A 363 16.08 3.67 0.85
N ALA A 364 15.15 4.63 0.89
CA ALA A 364 14.06 4.72 -0.09
C ALA A 364 14.58 4.98 -1.51
N LEU A 365 15.54 5.90 -1.69
CA LEU A 365 16.10 6.23 -3.00
C LEU A 365 16.89 5.07 -3.59
N ILE A 366 17.72 4.37 -2.80
CA ILE A 366 18.45 3.18 -3.26
C ILE A 366 17.46 2.08 -3.67
N ALA A 367 16.46 1.81 -2.83
CA ALA A 367 15.43 0.82 -3.15
C ALA A 367 14.67 1.18 -4.44
N VAL A 368 14.26 2.44 -4.61
CA VAL A 368 13.54 2.93 -5.79
C VAL A 368 14.38 2.88 -7.05
N ALA A 369 15.67 3.19 -6.97
CA ALA A 369 16.59 3.03 -8.09
C ALA A 369 16.66 1.56 -8.54
N ALA A 370 16.82 0.63 -7.59
CA ALA A 370 16.81 -0.80 -7.88
C ALA A 370 15.45 -1.27 -8.44
N ILE A 371 14.33 -0.80 -7.87
CA ILE A 371 12.97 -1.09 -8.35
C ILE A 371 12.79 -0.59 -9.79
N SER A 372 13.28 0.59 -10.13
CA SER A 372 13.11 1.18 -11.47
C SER A 372 13.86 0.40 -12.54
N ILE A 373 15.05 -0.10 -12.22
CA ILE A 373 15.82 -0.96 -13.12
C ILE A 373 15.11 -2.31 -13.28
N ALA A 374 14.76 -2.94 -12.15
CA ALA A 374 14.08 -4.23 -12.16
C ALA A 374 12.70 -4.15 -12.84
N SER A 375 11.94 -3.07 -12.64
CA SER A 375 10.61 -2.91 -13.23
C SER A 375 10.67 -2.77 -14.75
N GLY A 376 11.64 -2.05 -15.30
CA GLY A 376 11.87 -1.99 -16.74
C GLY A 376 12.15 -3.37 -17.34
N LEU A 377 13.01 -4.16 -16.70
CA LEU A 377 13.37 -5.50 -17.18
C LEU A 377 12.21 -6.50 -17.02
N ILE A 378 11.57 -6.54 -15.86
CA ILE A 378 10.47 -7.45 -15.56
C ILE A 378 9.26 -7.13 -16.44
N SER A 379 8.91 -5.85 -16.60
CA SER A 379 7.77 -5.45 -17.42
C SER A 379 7.95 -5.87 -18.88
N PHE A 380 9.16 -5.78 -19.42
CA PHE A 380 9.48 -6.28 -20.75
C PHE A 380 9.21 -7.78 -20.88
N ILE A 381 9.71 -8.58 -19.92
CA ILE A 381 9.47 -10.03 -19.92
C ILE A 381 7.97 -10.33 -19.82
N VAL A 382 7.26 -9.69 -18.89
CA VAL A 382 5.83 -9.95 -18.65
C VAL A 382 4.96 -9.59 -19.87
N VAL A 383 5.33 -8.54 -20.64
CA VAL A 383 4.51 -8.06 -21.77
C VAL A 383 4.92 -8.70 -23.10
N ARG A 384 6.22 -8.92 -23.33
CA ARG A 384 6.72 -9.37 -24.65
C ARG A 384 6.94 -10.87 -24.74
N ARG A 385 7.02 -11.59 -23.61
CA ARG A 385 7.13 -13.06 -23.60
C ARG A 385 5.78 -13.64 -23.21
N ASP A 386 5.10 -14.30 -24.14
CA ASP A 386 3.89 -15.05 -23.85
C ASP A 386 4.25 -16.51 -23.54
N ASN A 387 4.70 -16.77 -22.32
CA ASN A 387 5.10 -18.11 -21.89
C ASN A 387 4.72 -18.36 -20.42
N ALA A 388 4.82 -19.61 -19.95
CA ALA A 388 4.49 -19.95 -18.56
C ALA A 388 5.31 -19.15 -17.52
N VAL A 389 6.51 -18.71 -17.89
CA VAL A 389 7.39 -17.91 -17.02
C VAL A 389 6.82 -16.51 -16.79
N SER A 390 6.31 -15.83 -17.83
CA SER A 390 5.69 -14.51 -17.67
C SER A 390 4.43 -14.56 -16.81
N GLY A 391 3.60 -15.60 -16.99
CA GLY A 391 2.44 -15.83 -16.12
C GLY A 391 2.81 -16.08 -14.67
N THR A 392 3.86 -16.88 -14.42
CA THR A 392 4.35 -17.14 -13.06
C THR A 392 4.92 -15.88 -12.41
N LEU A 393 5.71 -15.09 -13.15
CA LEU A 393 6.25 -13.81 -12.67
C LEU A 393 5.12 -12.83 -12.30
N ASP A 394 4.08 -12.74 -13.11
CA ASP A 394 2.93 -11.86 -12.81
C ASP A 394 2.20 -12.25 -11.52
N LEU A 395 2.07 -13.56 -11.25
CA LEU A 395 1.52 -14.07 -9.99
C LEU A 395 2.43 -13.78 -8.79
N LEU A 396 3.75 -14.00 -8.93
CA LEU A 396 4.73 -13.73 -7.87
C LEU A 396 4.76 -12.26 -7.47
N LEU A 397 4.58 -11.34 -8.42
CA LEU A 397 4.51 -9.91 -8.15
C LEU A 397 3.26 -9.49 -7.37
N MET A 398 2.23 -10.34 -7.27
CA MET A 398 1.07 -10.05 -6.41
C MET A 398 1.37 -10.36 -4.94
N VAL A 399 2.21 -11.36 -4.66
CA VAL A 399 2.48 -11.86 -3.31
C VAL A 399 2.90 -10.76 -2.31
N PRO A 400 3.80 -9.81 -2.65
CA PRO A 400 4.20 -8.77 -1.70
C PRO A 400 3.04 -7.87 -1.22
N TYR A 401 1.95 -7.75 -1.98
CA TYR A 401 0.77 -6.99 -1.56
C TYR A 401 -0.07 -7.71 -0.50
N LEU A 402 -0.09 -9.05 -0.55
CA LEU A 402 -0.91 -9.86 0.35
C LEU A 402 -0.25 -10.05 1.72
N ILE A 403 1.09 -9.98 1.75
CA ILE A 403 1.88 -10.29 2.95
C ILE A 403 2.09 -9.02 3.80
N PRO A 404 1.63 -9.01 5.07
CA PRO A 404 1.86 -7.89 5.97
C PRO A 404 3.36 -7.59 6.16
N GLY A 405 3.69 -6.33 6.43
CA GLY A 405 5.08 -5.88 6.58
C GLY A 405 5.83 -6.60 7.71
N ILE A 406 5.14 -6.82 8.82
CA ILE A 406 5.65 -7.58 9.96
C ILE A 406 6.02 -9.00 9.57
N VAL A 407 5.13 -9.69 8.85
CA VAL A 407 5.33 -11.07 8.43
C VAL A 407 6.55 -11.19 7.54
N MET A 408 6.68 -10.29 6.56
CA MET A 408 7.82 -10.29 5.66
C MET A 408 9.12 -9.95 6.40
N ALA A 409 9.09 -9.03 7.36
CA ALA A 409 10.27 -8.69 8.16
C ALA A 409 10.73 -9.86 9.04
N ILE A 410 9.81 -10.55 9.72
CA ILE A 410 10.13 -11.76 10.49
C ILE A 410 10.74 -12.83 9.56
N GLY A 411 10.19 -13.02 8.37
CA GLY A 411 10.75 -13.97 7.39
C GLY A 411 12.14 -13.60 6.90
N PHE A 412 12.41 -12.31 6.69
CA PHE A 412 13.74 -11.81 6.34
C PHE A 412 14.73 -12.05 7.47
N VAL A 413 14.38 -11.76 8.72
CA VAL A 413 15.25 -12.05 9.87
C VAL A 413 15.50 -13.54 10.00
N ALA A 414 14.45 -14.37 9.97
CA ALA A 414 14.58 -15.82 10.09
C ALA A 414 15.47 -16.44 8.99
N THR A 415 15.50 -15.82 7.82
CA THR A 415 16.28 -16.26 6.67
C THR A 415 17.73 -15.78 6.71
N PHE A 416 17.94 -14.50 6.98
CA PHE A 416 19.22 -13.81 6.79
C PHE A 416 19.97 -13.59 8.11
N ARG A 417 19.60 -14.28 9.19
CA ARG A 417 20.30 -14.26 10.49
C ARG A 417 21.44 -15.28 10.57
N HIS A 418 21.50 -16.23 9.64
CA HIS A 418 22.49 -17.30 9.65
C HIS A 418 23.35 -17.29 8.37
N PRO A 419 24.57 -17.87 8.40
CA PRO A 419 25.41 -18.03 7.22
C PRO A 419 24.63 -18.72 6.08
N PRO A 420 24.91 -18.39 4.80
CA PRO A 420 26.10 -17.70 4.30
C PRO A 420 26.01 -16.16 4.23
N PHE A 421 24.85 -15.54 4.45
CA PHE A 421 24.66 -14.09 4.32
C PHE A 421 23.94 -13.51 5.55
N ASP A 422 24.69 -13.28 6.64
CA ASP A 422 24.15 -12.52 7.77
C ASP A 422 24.17 -11.02 7.45
N ILE A 423 23.01 -10.52 7.05
CA ILE A 423 22.78 -9.10 6.76
C ILE A 423 21.83 -8.46 7.78
N THR A 424 21.46 -9.20 8.83
CA THR A 424 20.59 -8.67 9.88
C THR A 424 21.25 -7.50 10.60
N GLY A 425 20.46 -6.48 10.96
CA GLY A 425 20.94 -5.26 11.60
C GLY A 425 21.69 -4.25 10.71
N THR A 426 21.88 -4.57 9.42
CA THR A 426 22.49 -3.66 8.42
C THR A 426 21.44 -2.83 7.67
N ALA A 427 21.86 -1.76 7.00
CA ALA A 427 20.97 -1.00 6.10
C ALA A 427 20.48 -1.85 4.91
N LEU A 428 21.26 -2.86 4.49
CA LEU A 428 20.97 -3.66 3.32
C LEU A 428 19.68 -4.46 3.46
N ILE A 429 19.42 -5.06 4.64
CA ILE A 429 18.19 -5.84 4.85
C ILE A 429 16.93 -4.96 4.76
N ILE A 430 17.02 -3.70 5.21
CA ILE A 430 15.94 -2.70 5.09
C ILE A 430 15.73 -2.32 3.61
N ILE A 431 16.82 -2.04 2.88
CA ILE A 431 16.73 -1.69 1.45
C ILE A 431 16.13 -2.85 0.64
N LEU A 432 16.54 -4.10 0.91
CA LEU A 432 16.06 -5.28 0.21
C LEU A 432 14.57 -5.56 0.49
N ILE A 433 14.12 -5.41 1.73
CA ILE A 433 12.70 -5.59 2.02
C ILE A 433 11.86 -4.48 1.39
N LEU A 434 12.35 -3.23 1.36
CA LEU A 434 11.69 -2.13 0.64
C LEU A 434 11.65 -2.41 -0.86
N PHE A 435 12.74 -2.91 -1.44
CA PHE A 435 12.82 -3.32 -2.84
C PHE A 435 11.76 -4.36 -3.17
N ILE A 436 11.72 -5.51 -2.47
CA ILE A 436 10.75 -6.58 -2.77
C ILE A 436 9.30 -6.14 -2.52
N ARG A 437 9.04 -5.42 -1.42
CA ARG A 437 7.67 -4.97 -1.09
C ARG A 437 7.13 -3.97 -2.10
N ARG A 438 7.99 -3.12 -2.66
CA ARG A 438 7.56 -2.02 -3.53
C ARG A 438 7.80 -2.27 -5.03
N LEU A 439 8.53 -3.33 -5.38
CA LEU A 439 8.74 -3.78 -6.76
C LEU A 439 7.45 -3.83 -7.60
N PRO A 440 6.32 -4.35 -7.08
CA PRO A 440 5.11 -4.48 -7.90
C PRO A 440 4.52 -3.14 -8.36
N TYR A 441 4.67 -2.05 -7.59
CA TYR A 441 4.18 -0.73 -8.01
C TYR A 441 4.93 -0.24 -9.26
N GLY A 442 6.25 -0.41 -9.28
CA GLY A 442 7.08 -0.14 -10.45
C GLY A 442 6.65 -0.97 -11.66
N VAL A 443 6.56 -2.29 -11.51
CA VAL A 443 6.23 -3.20 -12.61
C VAL A 443 4.84 -2.94 -13.19
N ARG A 444 3.81 -2.76 -12.34
CA ARG A 444 2.43 -2.50 -12.80
C ARG A 444 2.31 -1.19 -13.59
N SER A 445 3.02 -0.15 -13.15
CA SER A 445 3.07 1.13 -13.85
C SER A 445 3.80 1.03 -15.20
N THR A 446 4.93 0.33 -15.26
CA THR A 446 5.68 0.20 -16.52
C THR A 446 4.98 -0.73 -17.51
N THR A 447 4.39 -1.83 -17.05
CA THR A 447 3.64 -2.78 -17.90
C THR A 447 2.41 -2.15 -18.55
N SER A 448 1.71 -1.25 -17.86
CA SER A 448 0.52 -0.57 -18.42
C SER A 448 0.86 0.32 -19.62
N ILE A 449 2.01 1.01 -19.58
CA ILE A 449 2.52 1.81 -20.71
C ILE A 449 3.09 0.90 -21.80
N LEU A 450 3.89 -0.11 -21.44
CA LEU A 450 4.53 -0.98 -22.42
C LEU A 450 3.53 -1.75 -23.28
N ARG A 451 2.38 -2.16 -22.72
CA ARG A 451 1.29 -2.80 -23.47
C ARG A 451 0.69 -1.91 -24.57
N GLN A 452 0.81 -0.59 -24.46
CA GLN A 452 0.33 0.35 -25.46
C GLN A 452 1.33 0.55 -26.61
N ILE A 453 2.60 0.19 -26.41
CA ILE A 453 3.67 0.33 -27.41
C ILE A 453 3.66 -0.88 -28.34
N LYS A 454 3.48 -0.65 -29.64
CA LYS A 454 3.46 -1.70 -30.67
C LYS A 454 4.82 -2.44 -30.75
N PRO A 455 4.84 -3.79 -30.75
CA PRO A 455 6.08 -4.58 -30.89
C PRO A 455 6.90 -4.25 -32.14
N SER A 456 6.24 -3.85 -33.23
CA SER A 456 6.88 -3.53 -34.52
C SER A 456 7.95 -2.43 -34.44
N ILE A 457 7.88 -1.54 -33.45
CA ILE A 457 8.89 -0.49 -33.23
C ILE A 457 10.23 -1.12 -32.78
N GLU A 458 10.17 -2.14 -31.95
CA GLU A 458 11.34 -2.87 -31.44
C GLU A 458 11.91 -3.78 -32.53
N GLU A 459 11.05 -4.46 -33.29
CA GLU A 459 11.42 -5.30 -34.42
C GLU A 459 12.13 -4.50 -35.52
N ALA A 460 11.68 -3.27 -35.82
CA ALA A 460 12.33 -2.40 -36.78
C ALA A 460 13.79 -2.07 -36.37
N ALA A 461 14.03 -1.77 -35.10
CA ALA A 461 15.38 -1.50 -34.59
C ALA A 461 16.29 -2.74 -34.67
N VAL A 462 15.76 -3.93 -34.36
CA VAL A 462 16.50 -5.20 -34.49
C VAL A 462 16.81 -5.51 -35.95
N ASN A 463 15.87 -5.28 -36.87
CA ASN A 463 16.07 -5.45 -38.31
C ASN A 463 17.14 -4.51 -38.88
N LEU A 464 17.29 -3.31 -38.31
CA LEU A 464 18.37 -2.38 -38.64
C LEU A 464 19.72 -2.74 -37.99
N GLY A 465 19.82 -3.89 -37.33
CA GLY A 465 21.06 -4.44 -36.77
C GLY A 465 21.32 -4.11 -35.30
N ALA A 466 20.37 -3.49 -34.58
CA ALA A 466 20.52 -3.27 -33.14
C ALA A 466 20.35 -4.59 -32.37
N SER A 467 21.25 -4.84 -31.40
CA SER A 467 21.11 -6.00 -30.51
C SER A 467 19.89 -5.84 -29.58
N PRO A 468 19.26 -6.93 -29.09
CA PRO A 468 18.08 -6.83 -28.23
C PRO A 468 18.27 -5.98 -26.96
N ALA A 469 19.46 -6.00 -26.37
CA ALA A 469 19.80 -5.18 -25.21
C ALA A 469 19.93 -3.69 -25.58
N LYS A 470 20.54 -3.40 -26.74
CA LYS A 470 20.64 -2.03 -27.28
C LYS A 470 19.26 -1.49 -27.63
N THR A 471 18.44 -2.26 -28.35
CA THR A 471 17.05 -1.91 -28.66
C THR A 471 16.25 -1.59 -27.41
N PHE A 472 16.37 -2.42 -26.37
CA PHE A 472 15.70 -2.15 -25.11
C PHE A 472 16.14 -0.83 -24.48
N ALA A 473 17.45 -0.60 -24.34
CA ALA A 473 17.98 0.59 -23.67
C ALA A 473 17.74 1.88 -24.46
N THR A 474 17.81 1.85 -25.79
CA THR A 474 17.74 3.07 -26.63
C THR A 474 16.37 3.33 -27.25
N VAL A 475 15.50 2.31 -27.35
CA VAL A 475 14.17 2.44 -27.95
C VAL A 475 13.09 2.20 -26.90
N THR A 476 13.06 1.00 -26.30
CA THR A 476 11.97 0.63 -25.39
C THR A 476 11.97 1.47 -24.11
N VAL A 477 13.12 1.62 -23.44
CA VAL A 477 13.25 2.37 -22.19
C VAL A 477 12.75 3.81 -22.35
N PRO A 478 13.23 4.62 -23.32
CA PRO A 478 12.72 5.98 -23.55
C PRO A 478 11.20 6.04 -23.77
N LEU A 479 10.64 5.09 -24.52
CA LEU A 479 9.20 5.05 -24.77
C LEU A 479 8.39 4.68 -23.52
N MET A 480 8.93 3.84 -22.63
CA MET A 480 8.28 3.47 -21.36
C MET A 480 8.70 4.32 -20.16
N MET A 481 9.58 5.33 -20.33
CA MET A 481 9.99 6.27 -19.28
C MET A 481 8.82 6.89 -18.51
N PRO A 482 7.71 7.31 -19.17
CA PRO A 482 6.49 7.72 -18.48
C PRO A 482 6.04 6.76 -17.37
N GLY A 483 5.99 5.47 -17.67
CA GLY A 483 5.56 4.44 -16.73
C GLY A 483 6.60 4.16 -15.65
N LEU A 484 7.90 4.23 -16.00
CA LEU A 484 8.99 4.11 -15.05
C LEU A 484 8.99 5.24 -14.01
N ILE A 485 8.82 6.50 -14.44
CA ILE A 485 8.79 7.66 -13.54
C ILE A 485 7.60 7.55 -12.56
N VAL A 486 6.39 7.30 -13.07
CA VAL A 486 5.20 7.12 -12.21
C VAL A 486 5.38 5.94 -11.26
N GLY A 487 5.93 4.82 -11.74
CA GLY A 487 6.21 3.64 -10.93
C GLY A 487 7.25 3.90 -9.84
N ALA A 488 8.32 4.62 -10.17
CA ALA A 488 9.38 5.01 -9.23
C ALA A 488 8.84 5.94 -8.14
N MET A 489 8.01 6.92 -8.50
CA MET A 489 7.41 7.86 -7.55
C MET A 489 6.43 7.16 -6.61
N MET A 490 5.57 6.27 -7.13
CA MET A 490 4.68 5.45 -6.30
C MET A 490 5.47 4.53 -5.35
N SER A 491 6.57 3.94 -5.85
CA SER A 491 7.47 3.12 -5.05
C SER A 491 8.15 3.94 -3.95
N PHE A 492 8.56 5.17 -4.24
CA PHE A 492 9.17 6.09 -3.27
C PHE A 492 8.18 6.49 -2.17
N ILE A 493 6.98 6.95 -2.55
CA ILE A 493 5.93 7.37 -1.61
C ILE A 493 5.61 6.23 -0.64
N THR A 494 5.53 5.00 -1.13
CA THR A 494 5.19 3.84 -0.29
C THR A 494 6.41 3.29 0.48
N ALA A 495 7.63 3.48 -0.02
CA ALA A 495 8.86 3.03 0.65
C ALA A 495 9.23 3.94 1.84
N ILE A 496 9.22 5.27 1.65
CA ILE A 496 9.63 6.21 2.70
C ILE A 496 8.67 6.20 3.90
N ASN A 497 7.42 5.80 3.66
CA ASN A 497 6.34 5.68 4.64
C ASN A 497 6.27 4.32 5.36
N GLU A 498 7.15 3.36 5.03
CA GLU A 498 7.06 1.99 5.56
C GLU A 498 7.54 1.91 7.01
N LEU A 499 6.61 1.64 7.92
CA LEU A 499 6.85 1.40 9.36
C LEU A 499 6.91 -0.09 9.71
N SER A 500 5.99 -0.90 9.18
CA SER A 500 5.70 -2.23 9.72
C SER A 500 6.88 -3.19 9.57
N SER A 501 7.53 -3.19 8.41
CA SER A 501 8.70 -4.04 8.20
C SER A 501 9.98 -3.44 8.80
N THR A 502 10.12 -2.12 8.78
CA THR A 502 11.33 -1.43 9.26
C THR A 502 11.44 -1.46 10.78
N LEU A 503 10.31 -1.47 11.50
CA LEU A 503 10.27 -1.57 12.96
C LEU A 503 10.84 -2.88 13.52
N ILE A 504 10.83 -3.97 12.75
CA ILE A 504 11.45 -5.23 13.16
C ILE A 504 12.95 -5.28 12.83
N LEU A 505 13.34 -4.60 11.75
CA LEU A 505 14.68 -4.71 11.18
C LEU A 505 15.64 -3.62 11.64
N TYR A 506 15.13 -2.53 12.21
CA TYR A 506 15.97 -1.39 12.57
C TYR A 506 16.91 -1.71 13.75
N THR A 507 18.02 -0.99 13.73
CA THR A 507 18.98 -0.88 14.83
C THR A 507 19.16 0.60 15.15
N ALA A 508 19.90 0.92 16.22
CA ALA A 508 20.19 2.31 16.58
C ALA A 508 20.80 3.13 15.42
N ARG A 509 21.57 2.48 14.54
CA ARG A 509 22.22 3.13 13.37
C ARG A 509 21.32 3.23 12.15
N THR A 510 20.32 2.36 12.02
CA THR A 510 19.48 2.23 10.82
C THR A 510 18.04 2.69 11.03
N ILE A 511 17.77 3.37 12.15
CA ILE A 511 16.45 3.94 12.45
C ILE A 511 16.00 4.88 11.32
N THR A 512 14.73 4.77 10.93
CA THR A 512 14.08 5.58 9.88
C THR A 512 13.07 6.55 10.50
N MET A 513 12.59 7.53 9.73
CA MET A 513 11.60 8.51 10.17
C MET A 513 10.31 7.84 10.64
N PRO A 514 9.68 6.88 9.92
CA PRO A 514 8.48 6.23 10.42
C PRO A 514 8.68 5.55 11.77
N VAL A 515 9.81 4.84 11.95
CA VAL A 515 10.16 4.19 13.21
C VAL A 515 10.38 5.21 14.33
N LEU A 516 11.12 6.29 14.06
CA LEU A 516 11.37 7.32 15.05
C LEU A 516 10.08 8.06 15.43
N ILE A 517 9.20 8.39 14.47
CA ILE A 517 7.88 8.97 14.76
C ILE A 517 7.12 8.05 15.71
N TYR A 518 7.07 6.75 15.42
CA TYR A 518 6.39 5.78 16.29
C TYR A 518 6.97 5.79 17.71
N VAL A 519 8.30 5.74 17.85
CA VAL A 519 8.96 5.79 19.17
C VAL A 519 8.64 7.09 19.91
N GLN A 520 8.70 8.25 19.24
CA GLN A 520 8.39 9.54 19.85
C GLN A 520 6.93 9.64 20.30
N VAL A 521 5.99 9.11 19.51
CA VAL A 521 4.56 9.05 19.89
C VAL A 521 4.35 8.21 21.14
N ILE A 522 4.99 7.04 21.24
CA ILE A 522 4.89 6.18 22.42
C ILE A 522 5.51 6.84 23.65
N ASN A 523 6.58 7.62 23.47
CA ASN A 523 7.23 8.39 24.53
C ASN A 523 6.49 9.70 24.90
N GLY A 524 5.39 10.04 24.20
CA GLY A 524 4.63 11.28 24.42
C GLY A 524 5.29 12.55 23.88
N GLU A 525 6.36 12.43 23.09
CA GLU A 525 7.10 13.53 22.44
C GLU A 525 6.40 13.96 21.14
N PHE A 526 5.16 14.46 21.27
CA PHE A 526 4.30 14.77 20.11
C PHE A 526 4.86 15.87 19.19
N GLY A 527 5.65 16.80 19.71
CA GLY A 527 6.25 17.87 18.90
C GLY A 527 7.28 17.34 17.88
N THR A 528 8.23 16.52 18.34
CA THR A 528 9.22 15.90 17.43
C THR A 528 8.57 14.89 16.48
N ALA A 529 7.57 14.13 16.96
CA ALA A 529 6.75 13.27 16.12
C ALA A 529 6.04 14.08 15.01
N ALA A 530 5.46 15.23 15.34
CA ALA A 530 4.79 16.11 14.38
C ALA A 530 5.76 16.69 13.35
N ALA A 531 6.94 17.16 13.76
CA ALA A 531 7.95 17.70 12.85
C ALA A 531 8.47 16.66 11.85
N LEU A 532 8.80 15.44 12.30
CA LEU A 532 9.17 14.33 11.41
C LEU A 532 8.03 13.93 10.47
N SER A 533 6.80 13.89 10.99
CA SER A 533 5.61 13.54 10.21
C SER A 533 5.30 14.59 9.14
N SER A 534 5.46 15.88 9.46
CA SER A 534 5.34 17.00 8.51
C SER A 534 6.37 16.88 7.39
N LEU A 535 7.64 16.61 7.71
CA LEU A 535 8.69 16.42 6.72
C LEU A 535 8.36 15.25 5.76
N LEU A 536 7.91 14.13 6.34
CA LEU A 536 7.50 12.95 5.59
C LEU A 536 6.30 13.24 4.67
N MET A 537 5.27 13.92 5.18
CA MET A 537 4.09 14.29 4.40
C MET A 537 4.37 15.32 3.30
N VAL A 538 5.23 16.31 3.56
CA VAL A 538 5.63 17.30 2.55
C VAL A 538 6.43 16.63 1.45
N SER A 539 7.41 15.78 1.79
CA SER A 539 8.22 15.07 0.79
C SER A 539 7.36 14.20 -0.14
N THR A 540 6.41 13.47 0.42
CA THR A 540 5.51 12.59 -0.32
C THR A 540 4.43 13.37 -1.08
N GLY A 541 3.94 14.49 -0.53
CA GLY A 541 3.04 15.42 -1.19
C GLY A 541 3.66 16.07 -2.42
N ILE A 542 4.95 16.47 -2.36
CA ILE A 542 5.71 16.98 -3.51
C ILE A 542 5.78 15.92 -4.61
N CYS A 543 6.07 14.66 -4.27
CA CYS A 543 6.06 13.57 -5.25
C CYS A 543 4.69 13.42 -5.93
N VAL A 544 3.60 13.42 -5.16
CA VAL A 544 2.26 13.34 -5.76
C VAL A 544 1.94 14.52 -6.67
N PHE A 545 2.30 15.73 -6.26
CA PHE A 545 2.12 16.92 -7.09
C PHE A 545 2.86 16.79 -8.43
N ILE A 546 4.11 16.32 -8.41
CA ILE A 546 4.90 16.09 -9.63
C ILE A 546 4.24 15.01 -10.50
N VAL A 547 3.69 13.93 -9.93
CA VAL A 547 2.98 12.89 -10.69
C VAL A 547 1.78 13.48 -11.44
N PHE A 548 0.96 14.27 -10.75
CA PHE A 548 -0.20 14.93 -11.37
C PHE A 548 0.23 15.89 -12.47
N TRP A 549 1.21 16.74 -12.19
CA TRP A 549 1.73 17.70 -13.16
C TRP A 549 2.29 17.04 -14.44
N LEU A 550 2.98 15.91 -14.29
CA LEU A 550 3.48 15.11 -15.43
C LEU A 550 2.36 14.39 -16.19
N SER A 551 1.27 14.04 -15.52
CA SER A 551 0.13 13.34 -16.13
C SER A 551 -0.72 14.31 -16.96
N ASP A 552 -1.03 15.50 -16.42
CA ASP A 552 -1.79 16.54 -17.13
C ASP A 552 -1.08 17.02 -18.40
N ARG A 553 0.27 17.12 -18.36
CA ARG A 553 1.08 17.46 -19.54
C ARG A 553 1.02 16.42 -20.65
N LYS A 554 0.78 15.15 -20.33
CA LYS A 554 0.66 14.08 -21.33
C LYS A 554 -0.71 14.06 -21.98
N GLU A 555 -1.78 14.29 -21.22
CA GLU A 555 -3.10 14.50 -21.83
C GLU A 555 -3.07 15.68 -22.82
N ALA A 556 -2.31 16.73 -22.53
CA ALA A 556 -2.09 17.86 -23.44
C ALA A 556 -1.11 17.61 -24.60
N ALA A 557 -0.34 16.51 -24.59
CA ALA A 557 0.61 16.17 -25.66
C ALA A 557 0.04 15.16 -26.68
N PHE A 558 -1.12 14.57 -26.39
CA PHE A 558 -1.86 13.65 -27.26
C PHE A 558 -3.16 14.27 -27.83
N VAL A 559 -3.41 15.55 -27.58
CA VAL A 559 -4.35 16.42 -28.30
C VAL A 559 -3.52 17.37 -29.15
#